data_AF-A0A959M8N4-F1
#
_entry.id   AF-A0A959M8N4-F1
#
_cell.length_a   1.000
_cell.length_b   1.000
_cell.length_c   1.000
_cell.angle_alpha   90.00
_cell.angle_beta   90.00
_cell.angle_gamma   90.00
#
_symmetry.space_group_name_H-M   'P 1'
#
loop_
_entity.id
_entity.type
_entity.pdbx_description
1 polymer ?
#
loop_
_entity_poly.entity_id
_entity_poly.type
_entity_poly.pdbx_seq_one_letter_code
_entity_poly.pdbx_strand_id
1 'polypeptide(L)'
;MKSSITFLLLATLLLQACGPTVYISPGFKSAAASHQQIALLPFDVIFTNDKIREDIPPEVVYEMESDMGYAMQDEAFSFLLNEIGKGRLLIDVQDIERTNLKLSEAGVGYYDLRNMPKEEIASLLGVDAVLSGKAEVDKPFNEVAAAAIGIVFGVWTATNSVQTTLNLHNALDGNLLWRYDYEASGSVGSSAQTLTRALMRNASKRLPY
;
A
#
# COMPACT_ATOMS: atom_id res chain seq x y z
N MET A 1 9.66 -45.78 -21.94
CA MET A 1 8.53 -45.48 -21.03
C MET A 1 8.97 -44.98 -19.65
N LYS A 2 10.07 -45.49 -19.05
CA LYS A 2 10.55 -44.99 -17.74
C LYS A 2 11.20 -43.59 -17.79
N SER A 3 11.91 -43.24 -18.87
CA SER A 3 12.60 -41.92 -18.97
C SER A 3 11.65 -40.74 -19.26
N SER A 4 10.47 -41.00 -19.84
CA SER A 4 9.46 -39.97 -20.12
C SER A 4 8.69 -39.56 -18.86
N ILE A 5 8.59 -40.46 -17.86
CA ILE A 5 7.96 -40.18 -16.57
C ILE A 5 8.88 -39.32 -15.69
N THR A 6 10.21 -39.53 -15.76
CA THR A 6 11.19 -38.73 -15.04
C THR A 6 11.23 -37.27 -15.51
N PHE A 7 10.99 -37.02 -16.81
CA PHE A 7 10.96 -35.68 -17.38
C PHE A 7 9.69 -34.89 -16.97
N LEU A 8 8.57 -35.60 -16.77
CA LEU A 8 7.31 -35.00 -16.33
C LEU A 8 7.32 -34.64 -14.84
N LEU A 9 8.07 -35.38 -14.01
CA LEU A 9 8.25 -35.08 -12.58
C LEU A 9 9.23 -33.94 -12.30
N LEU A 10 10.14 -33.63 -13.23
CA LEU A 10 11.11 -32.54 -13.08
C LEU A 10 10.53 -31.18 -13.53
N ALA A 11 9.54 -31.20 -14.44
CA ALA A 11 8.86 -29.99 -14.91
C ALA A 11 7.88 -29.39 -13.89
N THR A 12 7.39 -30.18 -12.93
CA THR A 12 6.46 -29.69 -11.88
C THR A 12 7.18 -29.00 -10.71
N LEU A 13 8.51 -29.08 -10.61
CA LEU A 13 9.27 -28.43 -9.53
C LEU A 13 9.62 -26.96 -9.79
N LEU A 14 9.36 -26.42 -11.00
CA LEU A 14 9.77 -25.07 -11.41
C LEU A 14 8.63 -24.03 -11.40
N LEU A 15 7.45 -24.36 -10.86
CA LEU A 15 6.33 -23.41 -10.71
C LEU A 15 6.24 -22.82 -9.29
N GLN A 16 7.38 -22.48 -8.68
CA GLN A 16 7.39 -21.57 -7.53
C GLN A 16 7.12 -20.15 -8.07
N ALA A 17 5.84 -19.86 -8.34
CA ALA A 17 5.41 -18.53 -8.71
C ALA A 17 5.76 -17.56 -7.57
N CYS A 18 6.44 -16.46 -7.90
CA CYS A 18 6.68 -15.35 -6.99
C CYS A 18 5.33 -14.69 -6.66
N GLY A 19 4.61 -15.27 -5.71
CA GLY A 19 3.35 -14.77 -5.21
C GLY A 19 3.57 -13.75 -4.09
N PRO A 20 2.55 -12.94 -3.78
CA PRO A 20 2.62 -11.96 -2.70
C PRO A 20 2.94 -12.64 -1.37
N THR A 21 3.86 -12.06 -0.60
CA THR A 21 4.21 -12.55 0.74
C THR A 21 3.23 -12.01 1.77
N VAL A 22 2.76 -12.89 2.66
CA VAL A 22 1.82 -12.54 3.72
C VAL A 22 2.40 -12.95 5.06
N TYR A 23 2.41 -12.01 6.00
CA TYR A 23 2.76 -12.25 7.39
C TYR A 23 1.55 -11.97 8.27
N ILE A 24 1.32 -12.85 9.26
CA ILE A 24 0.34 -12.67 10.33
C ILE A 24 1.08 -12.92 11.64
N SER A 25 1.00 -11.98 12.58
CA SER A 25 1.58 -12.15 13.91
C SER A 25 0.88 -13.30 14.66
N PRO A 26 1.62 -14.15 15.40
CA PRO A 26 1.00 -15.15 16.27
C PRO A 26 0.01 -14.56 17.29
N GLY A 27 0.22 -13.30 17.68
CA GLY A 27 -0.65 -12.56 18.60
C GLY A 27 -1.89 -11.94 17.96
N PHE A 28 -2.04 -12.01 16.63
CA PHE A 28 -3.10 -11.32 15.89
C PHE A 28 -4.49 -11.58 16.48
N LYS A 29 -4.85 -12.85 16.67
CA LYS A 29 -6.19 -13.23 17.15
C LYS A 29 -6.51 -12.65 18.53
N SER A 30 -5.49 -12.54 19.39
CA SER A 30 -5.66 -11.97 20.73
C SER A 30 -5.82 -10.46 20.67
N ALA A 31 -5.01 -9.77 19.85
CA ALA A 31 -5.10 -8.33 19.67
C ALA A 31 -6.43 -7.95 19.01
N ALA A 32 -6.73 -8.53 17.84
CA ALA A 32 -7.91 -8.23 17.04
C ALA A 32 -9.25 -8.52 17.72
N ALA A 33 -9.27 -9.32 18.80
CA ALA A 33 -10.49 -9.67 19.52
C ALA A 33 -11.24 -8.45 20.10
N SER A 34 -10.54 -7.35 20.39
CA SER A 34 -11.15 -6.11 20.88
C SER A 34 -11.27 -5.02 19.81
N HIS A 35 -10.78 -5.24 18.60
CA HIS A 35 -10.77 -4.20 17.57
C HIS A 35 -12.18 -4.01 17.02
N GLN A 36 -12.60 -2.75 16.89
CA GLN A 36 -13.87 -2.36 16.30
C GLN A 36 -13.67 -1.47 15.08
N GLN A 37 -12.66 -0.60 15.09
CA GLN A 37 -12.39 0.32 14.01
C GLN A 37 -10.88 0.43 13.73
N ILE A 38 -10.51 0.45 12.45
CA ILE A 38 -9.15 0.77 12.00
C ILE A 38 -9.12 2.08 11.20
N ALA A 39 -7.98 2.74 11.11
CA ALA A 39 -7.77 3.85 10.17
C ALA A 39 -6.85 3.44 9.02
N LEU A 40 -7.16 3.90 7.81
CA LEU A 40 -6.28 3.79 6.65
C LEU A 40 -5.54 5.12 6.46
N LEU A 41 -4.21 5.10 6.55
CA LEU A 41 -3.40 6.29 6.31
C LEU A 41 -3.23 6.57 4.81
N PRO A 42 -2.89 7.80 4.42
CA PRO A 42 -2.27 8.08 3.12
C PRO A 42 -1.08 7.13 2.90
N PHE A 43 -0.96 6.60 1.68
CA PHE A 43 0.14 5.69 1.36
C PHE A 43 1.47 6.44 1.36
N ASP A 44 2.51 5.85 1.93
CA ASP A 44 3.89 6.35 1.85
C ASP A 44 4.50 6.05 0.48
N VAL A 45 4.37 6.99 -0.45
CA VAL A 45 4.92 6.89 -1.79
C VAL A 45 6.36 7.40 -1.81
N ILE A 46 7.27 6.61 -2.39
CA ILE A 46 8.67 6.97 -2.58
C ILE A 46 9.04 6.76 -4.03
N PHE A 47 9.52 7.81 -4.69
CA PHE A 47 10.17 7.64 -5.98
C PHE A 47 11.58 7.09 -5.79
N THR A 48 11.89 5.96 -6.43
CA THR A 48 13.20 5.29 -6.29
C THR A 48 14.21 5.69 -7.35
N ASN A 49 13.79 6.39 -8.41
CA ASN A 49 14.67 6.84 -9.47
C ASN A 49 15.40 8.13 -9.09
N ASP A 50 16.72 8.06 -9.03
CA ASP A 50 17.58 9.17 -8.58
C ASP A 50 17.36 10.44 -9.42
N LYS A 51 17.06 10.32 -10.72
CA LYS A 51 16.79 11.49 -11.58
C LYS A 51 15.60 12.31 -11.11
N ILE A 52 14.60 11.68 -10.49
CA ILE A 52 13.46 12.40 -9.92
C ILE A 52 13.92 13.28 -8.76
N ARG A 53 14.86 12.79 -7.94
CA ARG A 53 15.39 13.55 -6.81
C ARG A 53 16.41 14.61 -7.23
N GLU A 54 17.15 14.37 -8.32
CA GLU A 54 18.20 15.25 -8.82
C GLU A 54 17.66 16.36 -9.73
N ASP A 55 16.74 16.03 -10.64
CA ASP A 55 16.32 16.91 -11.74
C ASP A 55 14.99 17.64 -11.46
N ILE A 56 14.23 17.24 -10.43
CA ILE A 56 12.93 17.84 -10.08
C ILE A 56 13.06 18.57 -8.72
N PRO A 57 12.51 19.80 -8.60
CA PRO A 57 12.51 20.51 -7.32
C PRO A 57 11.86 19.67 -6.19
N PRO A 58 12.45 19.63 -4.98
CA PRO A 58 11.94 18.81 -3.87
C PRO A 58 10.47 19.06 -3.50
N GLU A 59 10.00 20.30 -3.64
CA GLU A 59 8.61 20.68 -3.38
C GLU A 59 7.63 20.04 -4.38
N VAL A 60 8.04 19.90 -5.64
CA VAL A 60 7.25 19.24 -6.68
C VAL A 60 7.26 17.73 -6.45
N VAL A 61 8.40 17.17 -6.04
CA VAL A 61 8.50 15.75 -5.66
C VAL A 61 7.58 15.44 -4.47
N TYR A 62 7.57 16.31 -3.46
CA TYR A 62 6.67 16.20 -2.32
C TYR A 62 5.20 16.16 -2.75
N GLU A 63 4.77 17.12 -3.58
CA GLU A 63 3.39 17.20 -4.08
C GLU A 63 3.02 15.94 -4.88
N MET A 64 3.92 15.48 -5.75
CA MET A 64 3.72 14.26 -6.53
C MET A 64 3.58 13.00 -5.67
N GLU A 65 4.43 12.84 -4.63
CA GLU A 65 4.34 11.72 -3.70
C GLU A 65 3.06 11.81 -2.86
N SER A 66 2.72 12.99 -2.33
CA SER A 66 1.52 13.17 -1.50
C SER A 66 0.23 12.94 -2.28
N ASP A 67 0.12 13.49 -3.48
CA ASP A 67 -1.08 13.32 -4.33
C ASP A 67 -1.30 11.86 -4.69
N MET A 68 -0.22 11.15 -5.02
CA MET A 68 -0.29 9.71 -5.26
C MET A 68 -0.68 8.95 -4.00
N GLY A 69 -0.12 9.32 -2.84
CA GLY A 69 -0.43 8.71 -1.54
C GLY A 69 -1.91 8.83 -1.17
N TYR A 70 -2.51 10.01 -1.35
CA TYR A 70 -3.94 10.24 -1.13
C TYR A 70 -4.82 9.54 -2.16
N ALA A 71 -4.43 9.54 -3.45
CA ALA A 71 -5.18 8.82 -4.48
C ALA A 71 -5.19 7.29 -4.25
N MET A 72 -4.08 6.73 -3.76
CA MET A 72 -4.01 5.31 -3.37
C MET A 72 -4.86 5.03 -2.12
N GLN A 73 -4.89 5.95 -1.15
CA GLN A 73 -5.75 5.85 0.04
C GLN A 73 -7.23 5.76 -0.36
N ASP A 74 -7.69 6.65 -1.24
CA ASP A 74 -9.08 6.69 -1.70
C ASP A 74 -9.52 5.39 -2.41
N GLU A 75 -8.70 4.92 -3.35
CA GLU A 75 -8.98 3.66 -4.05
C GLU A 75 -8.94 2.47 -3.08
N ALA A 76 -7.97 2.40 -2.17
CA ALA A 76 -7.89 1.33 -1.19
C ALA A 76 -9.07 1.34 -0.20
N PHE A 77 -9.51 2.52 0.23
CA PHE A 77 -10.69 2.67 1.08
C PHE A 77 -11.95 2.15 0.38
N SER A 78 -12.14 2.47 -0.90
CA SER A 78 -13.23 1.94 -1.72
C SER A 78 -13.26 0.40 -1.77
N PHE A 79 -12.08 -0.25 -1.84
CA PHE A 79 -12.01 -1.71 -1.73
C PHE A 79 -12.43 -2.23 -0.36
N LEU A 80 -11.96 -1.60 0.72
CA LEU A 80 -12.31 -2.01 2.08
C LEU A 80 -13.83 -1.90 2.31
N LEU A 81 -14.44 -0.76 1.93
CA LEU A 81 -15.89 -0.57 2.01
C LEU A 81 -16.66 -1.62 1.21
N ASN A 82 -16.18 -1.96 0.02
CA ASN A 82 -16.79 -3.01 -0.80
C ASN A 82 -16.68 -4.41 -0.17
N GLU A 83 -15.60 -4.73 0.54
CA GLU A 83 -15.49 -6.00 1.27
C GLU A 83 -16.38 -6.02 2.52
N ILE A 84 -16.50 -4.89 3.24
CA ILE A 84 -17.42 -4.70 4.37
C ILE A 84 -18.86 -4.86 3.91
N GLY A 85 -19.26 -4.17 2.85
CA GLY A 85 -20.62 -4.25 2.28
C GLY A 85 -20.98 -5.66 1.78
N LYS A 86 -19.99 -6.50 1.49
CA LYS A 86 -20.17 -7.92 1.14
C LYS A 86 -20.07 -8.87 2.34
N GLY A 87 -19.88 -8.35 3.56
CA GLY A 87 -19.74 -9.12 4.79
C GLY A 87 -18.47 -9.97 4.86
N ARG A 88 -17.43 -9.64 4.08
CA ARG A 88 -16.15 -10.39 4.04
C ARG A 88 -15.06 -9.77 4.89
N LEU A 89 -15.26 -8.54 5.35
CA LEU A 89 -14.37 -7.84 6.25
C LEU A 89 -15.21 -7.41 7.45
N LEU A 90 -14.92 -7.95 8.63
CA LEU A 90 -15.74 -7.78 9.84
C LEU A 90 -15.13 -6.75 10.81
N ILE A 91 -14.69 -5.63 10.27
CA ILE A 91 -14.14 -4.49 11.01
C ILE A 91 -14.65 -3.19 10.39
N ASP A 92 -14.83 -2.15 11.20
CA ASP A 92 -15.12 -0.82 10.67
C ASP A 92 -13.84 -0.11 10.20
N VAL A 93 -13.95 0.77 9.21
CA VAL A 93 -12.83 1.57 8.73
C VAL A 93 -13.22 3.04 8.87
N GLN A 94 -12.42 3.77 9.65
CA GLN A 94 -12.61 5.20 9.82
C GLN A 94 -12.58 5.89 8.46
N ASP A 95 -13.54 6.79 8.25
CA ASP A 95 -13.63 7.61 7.05
C ASP A 95 -12.30 8.34 6.79
N ILE A 96 -11.86 8.36 5.52
CA ILE A 96 -10.57 8.93 5.14
C ILE A 96 -10.54 10.46 5.25
N GLU A 97 -11.66 11.16 5.03
CA GLU A 97 -11.74 12.61 5.24
C GLU A 97 -11.55 12.92 6.73
N ARG A 98 -12.20 12.13 7.61
CA ARG A 98 -12.02 12.26 9.05
C ARG A 98 -10.58 11.94 9.49
N THR A 99 -9.98 10.90 8.92
CA THR A 99 -8.60 10.52 9.19
C THR A 99 -7.66 11.66 8.82
N ASN A 100 -7.78 12.16 7.60
CA ASN A 100 -6.92 13.22 7.06
C ASN A 100 -7.12 14.56 7.78
N LEU A 101 -8.37 14.89 8.16
CA LEU A 101 -8.67 16.07 8.97
C LEU A 101 -7.98 16.01 10.33
N LYS A 102 -8.09 14.89 11.06
CA LYS A 102 -7.45 14.73 12.37
C LYS A 102 -5.92 14.85 12.32
N LEU A 103 -5.31 14.26 11.29
CA LEU A 103 -3.86 14.39 11.06
C LEU A 103 -3.48 15.85 10.83
N SER A 104 -4.21 16.55 9.96
CA SER A 104 -3.99 17.96 9.64
C SER A 104 -4.18 18.88 10.87
N GLU A 105 -5.26 18.70 11.64
CA GLU A 105 -5.52 19.46 12.87
C GLU A 105 -4.44 19.27 13.94
N ALA A 106 -3.81 18.08 13.97
CA ALA A 106 -2.69 17.77 14.84
C ALA A 106 -1.33 18.26 14.29
N GLY A 107 -1.30 18.88 13.11
CA GLY A 107 -0.07 19.33 12.46
C GLY A 107 0.81 18.19 11.93
N VAL A 108 0.25 17.00 11.72
CA VAL A 108 0.96 15.84 11.17
C VAL A 108 0.94 15.94 9.64
N GLY A 109 2.09 16.29 9.07
CA GLY A 109 2.29 16.34 7.63
C GLY A 109 2.46 14.96 6.99
N TYR A 110 2.42 14.93 5.66
CA TYR A 110 2.48 13.68 4.89
C TYR A 110 3.74 12.84 5.18
N TYR A 111 4.92 13.48 5.24
CA TYR A 111 6.18 12.78 5.54
C TYR A 111 6.36 12.42 7.01
N ASP A 112 5.64 13.08 7.92
CA ASP A 112 5.71 12.75 9.36
C ASP A 112 5.15 11.36 9.63
N LEU A 113 4.14 10.94 8.85
CA LEU A 113 3.50 9.62 8.95
C LEU A 113 4.48 8.45 8.84
N ARG A 114 5.58 8.61 8.08
CA ARG A 114 6.62 7.59 7.92
C ARG A 114 7.35 7.34 9.24
N ASN A 115 7.67 8.40 9.97
CA ASN A 115 8.57 8.37 11.11
C ASN A 115 7.83 8.32 12.46
N MET A 116 6.55 8.68 12.48
CA MET A 116 5.75 8.60 13.69
C MET A 116 5.45 7.13 14.09
N PRO A 117 5.56 6.79 15.38
CA PRO A 117 5.11 5.52 15.92
C PRO A 117 3.62 5.28 15.60
N LYS A 118 3.27 4.05 15.26
CA LYS A 118 1.93 3.75 14.72
C LYS A 118 0.86 3.73 15.81
N GLU A 119 1.24 3.38 17.03
CA GLU A 119 0.46 3.52 18.25
C GLU A 119 0.13 4.99 18.57
N GLU A 120 1.06 5.92 18.35
CA GLU A 120 0.80 7.36 18.54
C GLU A 120 -0.19 7.89 17.49
N ILE A 121 0.00 7.50 16.22
CA ILE A 121 -0.96 7.81 15.16
C ILE A 121 -2.34 7.20 15.47
N ALA A 122 -2.39 5.95 15.92
CA ALA A 122 -3.65 5.29 16.27
C ALA A 122 -4.37 6.00 17.42
N SER A 123 -3.63 6.40 18.46
CA SER A 123 -4.17 7.16 19.58
C SER A 123 -4.71 8.52 19.15
N LEU A 124 -3.99 9.24 18.28
CA LEU A 124 -4.43 10.51 17.70
C LEU A 124 -5.72 10.33 16.89
N LEU A 125 -5.80 9.26 16.10
CA LEU A 125 -6.96 8.94 15.27
C LEU A 125 -8.12 8.32 16.06
N GLY A 126 -7.88 7.85 17.29
CA GLY A 126 -8.88 7.18 18.13
C GLY A 126 -9.38 5.88 17.51
N VAL A 127 -8.47 5.04 17.02
CA VAL A 127 -8.75 3.73 16.39
C VAL A 127 -7.97 2.60 17.06
N ASP A 128 -8.38 1.36 16.84
CA ASP A 128 -7.78 0.17 17.47
C ASP A 128 -6.57 -0.37 16.68
N ALA A 129 -6.46 -0.03 15.41
CA ALA A 129 -5.29 -0.31 14.59
C ALA A 129 -5.16 0.66 13.42
N VAL A 130 -3.95 0.73 12.89
CA VAL A 130 -3.62 1.56 11.73
C VAL A 130 -3.18 0.67 10.58
N LEU A 131 -3.87 0.79 9.46
CA LEU A 131 -3.48 0.23 8.17
C LEU A 131 -2.68 1.30 7.41
N SER A 132 -1.42 1.00 7.14
CA SER A 132 -0.50 1.88 6.41
C SER A 132 -0.02 1.18 5.15
N GLY A 133 0.04 1.90 4.04
CA GLY A 133 0.63 1.43 2.79
C GLY A 133 1.97 2.11 2.51
N LYS A 134 2.87 1.41 1.82
CA LYS A 134 4.09 1.96 1.22
C LYS A 134 4.15 1.57 -0.26
N ALA A 135 4.54 2.49 -1.13
CA ALA A 135 4.72 2.25 -2.55
C ALA A 135 6.08 2.79 -3.00
N GLU A 136 6.97 1.92 -3.43
CA GLU A 136 8.25 2.27 -4.04
C GLU A 136 8.11 2.24 -5.55
N VAL A 137 8.17 3.42 -6.16
CA VAL A 137 7.77 3.67 -7.54
C VAL A 137 8.98 4.16 -8.34
N ASP A 138 9.35 3.45 -9.40
CA ASP A 138 10.45 3.88 -10.27
C ASP A 138 10.10 5.13 -11.10
N LYS A 139 8.83 5.29 -11.52
CA LYS A 139 8.42 6.43 -12.34
C LYS A 139 7.06 6.97 -11.89
N PRO A 140 6.90 8.30 -11.77
CA PRO A 140 5.63 8.88 -11.35
C PRO A 140 4.60 8.72 -12.46
N PHE A 141 3.33 8.54 -12.12
CA PHE A 141 2.29 8.29 -13.13
C PHE A 141 0.97 9.02 -12.86
N ASN A 142 1.00 10.09 -12.05
CA ASN A 142 -0.15 10.97 -11.85
C ASN A 142 -0.14 12.15 -12.84
N GLU A 143 -1.31 12.78 -13.04
CA GLU A 143 -1.48 13.87 -14.02
C GLU A 143 -0.61 15.10 -13.70
N VAL A 144 -0.40 15.39 -12.42
CA VAL A 144 0.49 16.47 -11.96
C VAL A 144 1.94 16.19 -12.38
N ALA A 145 2.38 14.95 -12.28
CA ALA A 145 3.72 14.58 -12.74
C ALA A 145 3.85 14.58 -14.26
N ALA A 146 2.78 14.45 -15.05
CA ALA A 146 2.88 14.35 -16.51
C ALA A 146 3.63 15.55 -17.15
N ALA A 147 3.51 16.75 -16.57
CA ALA A 147 4.23 17.94 -17.00
C ALA A 147 5.72 17.90 -16.64
N ALA A 148 6.07 17.48 -15.42
CA ALA A 148 7.46 17.35 -14.96
C ALA A 148 8.18 16.18 -15.64
N ILE A 149 7.46 15.09 -15.87
CA ILE A 149 7.90 13.87 -16.55
C ILE A 149 8.35 14.14 -17.98
N GLY A 150 7.63 14.99 -18.72
CA GLY A 150 7.98 15.32 -20.11
C GLY A 150 9.35 15.98 -20.24
N ILE A 151 9.77 16.72 -19.21
CA ILE A 151 11.09 17.38 -19.15
C ILE A 151 12.19 16.37 -18.81
N VAL A 152 11.95 15.47 -17.86
CA VAL A 152 12.98 14.55 -17.32
C VAL A 152 13.16 13.29 -18.15
N PHE A 153 12.07 12.72 -18.68
CA PHE A 153 12.08 11.36 -19.25
C PHE A 153 11.87 11.30 -20.77
N GLY A 154 11.52 12.40 -21.43
CA GLY A 154 11.27 12.41 -22.88
C GLY A 154 10.13 11.46 -23.29
N VAL A 155 10.38 10.51 -24.19
CA VAL A 155 9.37 9.55 -24.67
C VAL A 155 9.09 8.47 -23.62
N TRP A 156 7.85 8.46 -23.15
CA TRP A 156 7.34 7.55 -22.12
C TRP A 156 7.25 6.09 -22.60
N THR A 157 7.78 5.15 -21.81
CA THR A 157 7.53 3.70 -22.00
C THR A 157 6.80 3.15 -20.77
N ALA A 158 5.67 2.48 -21.01
CA ALA A 158 4.66 2.14 -19.99
C ALA A 158 5.05 1.06 -18.97
N THR A 159 6.35 0.72 -18.87
CA THR A 159 6.83 -0.31 -17.94
C THR A 159 7.28 0.34 -16.64
N ASN A 160 6.47 0.15 -15.61
CA ASN A 160 6.81 0.50 -14.22
C ASN A 160 6.95 -0.80 -13.43
N SER A 161 7.98 -0.86 -12.57
CA SER A 161 8.00 -1.81 -11.45
C SER A 161 7.63 -1.03 -10.21
N VAL A 162 6.71 -1.58 -9.42
CA VAL A 162 6.27 -0.97 -8.18
C VAL A 162 6.22 -2.03 -7.10
N GLN A 163 6.96 -1.79 -6.02
CA GLN A 163 6.87 -2.62 -4.82
C GLN A 163 5.91 -1.94 -3.85
N THR A 164 4.88 -2.67 -3.45
CA THR A 164 3.88 -2.18 -2.50
C THR A 164 3.83 -3.07 -1.28
N THR A 165 3.70 -2.44 -0.11
CA THR A 165 3.55 -3.13 1.17
C THR A 165 2.36 -2.54 1.90
N LEU A 166 1.48 -3.37 2.42
CA LEU A 166 0.49 -3.00 3.42
C LEU A 166 0.89 -3.55 4.77
N ASN A 167 0.76 -2.75 5.82
CA ASN A 167 1.02 -3.14 7.20
C ASN A 167 -0.16 -2.72 8.07
N LEU A 168 -0.58 -3.62 8.96
CA LEU A 168 -1.52 -3.34 10.02
C LEU A 168 -0.78 -3.35 11.35
N HIS A 169 -0.82 -2.24 12.07
CA HIS A 169 -0.22 -2.10 13.39
C HIS A 169 -1.29 -1.94 14.46
N ASN A 170 -1.07 -2.59 15.60
CA ASN A 170 -1.94 -2.50 16.76
C ASN A 170 -1.83 -1.14 17.45
N ALA A 171 -2.95 -0.56 17.88
CA ALA A 171 -2.93 0.74 18.57
C ALA A 171 -2.34 0.65 19.99
N LEU A 172 -2.51 -0.48 20.68
CA LEU A 172 -2.15 -0.60 22.09
C LEU A 172 -0.63 -0.58 22.33
N ASP A 173 0.13 -1.20 21.42
CA ASP A 173 1.56 -1.49 21.61
C ASP A 173 2.41 -1.26 20.35
N GLY A 174 1.82 -0.79 19.25
CA GLY A 174 2.52 -0.52 18.00
C GLY A 174 2.98 -1.77 17.25
N ASN A 175 2.63 -2.98 17.71
CA ASN A 175 3.11 -4.21 17.11
C ASN A 175 2.55 -4.43 15.70
N LEU A 176 3.40 -4.91 14.79
CA LEU A 176 2.98 -5.36 13.47
C LEU A 176 2.11 -6.62 13.59
N LEU A 177 0.84 -6.50 13.20
CA LEU A 177 -0.15 -7.57 13.26
C LEU A 177 -0.24 -8.34 11.95
N TRP A 178 -0.16 -7.63 10.82
CA TRP A 178 -0.27 -8.21 9.49
C TRP A 178 0.53 -7.41 8.48
N ARG A 179 1.15 -8.11 7.53
CA ARG A 179 1.85 -7.51 6.39
C ARG A 179 1.53 -8.24 5.10
N TYR A 180 1.40 -7.49 4.03
CA TYR A 180 1.19 -7.99 2.69
C TYR A 180 2.08 -7.26 1.70
N ASP A 181 3.00 -7.97 1.06
CA ASP A 181 3.85 -7.41 0.01
C ASP A 181 3.36 -7.86 -1.37
N TYR A 182 3.38 -6.92 -2.31
CA TYR A 182 2.98 -7.14 -3.68
C TYR A 182 3.88 -6.36 -4.64
N GLU A 183 4.45 -7.07 -5.59
CA GLU A 183 5.21 -6.49 -6.69
C GLU A 183 4.33 -6.45 -7.94
N ALA A 184 4.13 -5.24 -8.46
CA ALA A 184 3.47 -5.01 -9.74
C ALA A 184 4.53 -4.67 -10.79
N SER A 185 4.40 -5.24 -11.98
CA SER A 185 5.25 -4.89 -13.12
C SER A 185 4.43 -4.67 -14.40
N GLY A 186 5.01 -3.95 -15.35
CA GLY A 186 4.37 -3.66 -16.63
C GLY A 186 3.23 -2.65 -16.51
N SER A 187 2.16 -2.85 -17.29
CA SER A 187 1.03 -1.92 -17.35
C SER A 187 0.21 -1.84 -16.06
N VAL A 188 0.40 -2.77 -15.12
CA VAL A 188 -0.29 -2.75 -13.82
C VAL A 188 0.16 -1.57 -12.96
N GLY A 189 1.42 -1.15 -13.09
CA GLY A 189 1.98 0.02 -12.40
C GLY A 189 1.79 1.34 -13.16
N SER A 190 0.90 1.40 -14.15
CA SER A 190 0.75 2.58 -15.02
C SER A 190 -0.08 3.72 -14.43
N SER A 191 -0.80 3.48 -13.33
CA SER A 191 -1.50 4.52 -12.58
C SER A 191 -1.68 4.12 -11.11
N ALA A 192 -1.94 5.11 -10.24
CA ALA A 192 -2.14 4.89 -8.80
C ALA A 192 -3.34 3.97 -8.57
N GLN A 193 -4.40 4.19 -9.34
CA GLN A 193 -5.63 3.43 -9.25
C GLN A 193 -5.43 2.00 -9.76
N THR A 194 -4.71 1.78 -10.88
CA THR A 194 -4.49 0.43 -11.42
C THR A 194 -3.61 -0.40 -10.50
N LEU A 195 -2.55 0.23 -9.97
CA LEU A 195 -1.66 -0.37 -8.98
C LEU A 195 -2.43 -0.74 -7.71
N THR A 196 -3.18 0.21 -7.15
CA THR A 196 -3.94 -0.01 -5.92
C THR A 196 -5.02 -1.07 -6.12
N ARG A 197 -5.72 -1.07 -7.27
CA ARG A 197 -6.66 -2.14 -7.64
C ARG A 197 -5.98 -3.51 -7.64
N ALA A 198 -4.80 -3.62 -8.23
CA ALA A 198 -4.07 -4.89 -8.30
C ALA A 198 -3.61 -5.38 -6.90
N LEU A 199 -3.08 -4.48 -6.08
CA LEU A 199 -2.74 -4.73 -4.68
C LEU A 199 -3.98 -5.18 -3.88
N MET A 200 -5.03 -4.35 -3.86
CA MET A 200 -6.18 -4.52 -2.99
C MET A 200 -7.08 -5.68 -3.40
N ARG A 201 -7.09 -6.10 -4.66
CA ARG A 201 -7.86 -7.26 -5.14
C ARG A 201 -7.58 -8.55 -4.36
N ASN A 202 -6.34 -8.71 -3.89
CA ASN A 202 -5.91 -9.86 -3.09
C ASN A 202 -5.67 -9.49 -1.63
N ALA A 203 -5.11 -8.32 -1.36
CA ALA A 203 -4.80 -7.90 0.00
C ALA A 203 -6.06 -7.76 0.87
N SER A 204 -7.12 -7.13 0.36
CA SER A 204 -8.37 -6.92 1.10
C SER A 204 -9.03 -8.21 1.59
N LYS A 205 -8.91 -9.30 0.82
CA LYS A 205 -9.42 -10.64 1.16
C LYS A 205 -8.55 -11.40 2.15
N ARG A 206 -7.33 -10.92 2.36
CA ARG A 206 -6.31 -11.54 3.22
C ARG A 206 -6.04 -10.73 4.48
N LEU A 207 -6.68 -9.57 4.61
CA LEU A 207 -6.71 -8.81 5.85
C LEU A 207 -7.51 -9.63 6.88
N PRO A 208 -6.92 -10.06 7.99
CA PRO A 208 -7.48 -11.14 8.80
C PRO A 208 -8.54 -10.67 9.82
N TYR A 209 -9.50 -9.85 9.40
CA TYR A 209 -10.68 -9.43 10.18
C TYR A 209 -11.96 -10.13 9.72
#